data_AF-A0A081S293-F1
#
_entry.id   AF-A0A081S293-F1
#
_cell.length_a   1.000
_cell.length_b   1.000
_cell.length_c   1.000
_cell.angle_alpha   90.00
_cell.angle_beta   90.00
_cell.angle_gamma   90.00
#
_symmetry.space_group_name_H-M   'P 1'
#
loop_
_entity.id
_entity.type
_entity.pdbx_description
1 polymer ?
#
loop_
_entity_poly.entity_id
_entity_poly.type
_entity_poly.pdbx_seq_one_letter_code
_entity_poly.pdbx_strand_id
1 'polypeptide(L)'
;MNYKKLTVSSQIINLMETSHEPWGIKDKSSRFVYENKAMAMLRDLPVGFNVEGRLDNDLPWNGAAFAEQFQIHDRAVMQSEQRICSLETHLYGKEKLLSSYFFEKFPFYNEDNQCVGVIFHAWKAEAFSLTRFFYGKLPASIMFQPPSELFTQREWDVIFLFLQKYTSKQIGRVLNISYRTVEAHMLRIYKKIGINSGQQLDEYCRLNDFDLYVPERFLKPGSKMLI
;
A
#
# COMPACT_ATOMS: atom_id res chain seq x y z
N MET A 1 -13.82 -19.65 24.73
CA MET A 1 -12.71 -18.71 25.00
C MET A 1 -13.30 -17.32 25.12
N ASN A 2 -13.10 -16.63 26.25
CA ASN A 2 -13.57 -15.26 26.44
C ASN A 2 -12.70 -14.32 25.60
N TYR A 3 -13.26 -13.78 24.52
CA TYR A 3 -12.64 -12.73 23.73
C TYR A 3 -12.59 -11.45 24.59
N LYS A 4 -11.39 -11.06 25.02
CA LYS A 4 -11.21 -9.80 25.73
C LYS A 4 -11.21 -8.69 24.67
N LYS A 5 -12.32 -7.93 24.62
CA LYS A 5 -12.50 -6.82 23.67
C LYS A 5 -11.33 -5.84 23.78
N LEU A 6 -10.69 -5.56 22.65
CA LEU A 6 -9.67 -4.53 22.56
C LEU A 6 -10.32 -3.17 22.87
N THR A 7 -9.78 -2.46 23.86
CA THR A 7 -10.26 -1.12 24.21
C THR A 7 -9.51 -0.09 23.36
N VAL A 8 -10.24 0.80 22.69
CA VAL A 8 -9.68 1.87 21.87
C VAL A 8 -9.96 3.21 22.54
N SER A 9 -8.95 4.09 22.61
CA SER A 9 -9.12 5.44 23.16
C SER A 9 -10.21 6.21 22.43
N SER A 10 -11.06 6.91 23.19
CA SER A 10 -12.11 7.77 22.64
C SER A 10 -11.56 8.87 21.73
N GLN A 11 -10.32 9.33 21.95
CA GLN A 11 -9.66 10.31 21.08
C GLN A 11 -9.45 9.79 19.66
N ILE A 12 -9.07 8.51 19.52
CA ILE A 12 -8.88 7.86 18.21
C ILE A 12 -10.23 7.67 17.52
N ILE A 13 -11.24 7.19 18.26
CA ILE A 13 -12.59 7.02 17.72
C ILE A 13 -13.16 8.36 17.23
N ASN A 14 -13.03 9.42 18.03
CA ASN A 14 -13.50 10.76 17.64
C ASN A 14 -12.78 11.30 16.39
N LEU A 15 -11.47 11.05 16.27
CA LEU A 15 -10.71 11.41 15.06
C LEU A 15 -11.26 10.69 13.82
N MET A 16 -11.53 9.38 13.93
CA MET A 16 -12.06 8.59 12.81
C MET A 16 -13.50 8.97 12.45
N GLU A 17 -14.37 9.24 13.43
CA GLU A 17 -15.76 9.65 13.20
C GLU A 17 -15.87 11.01 12.50
N THR A 18 -14.96 11.93 12.79
CA THR A 18 -14.93 13.26 12.15
C THR A 18 -14.25 13.24 10.77
N SER A 19 -13.50 12.19 10.44
CA SER A 19 -12.85 12.05 9.14
C SER A 19 -13.83 11.62 8.05
N HIS A 20 -13.66 12.21 6.86
CA HIS A 20 -14.35 11.78 5.65
C HIS A 20 -13.62 10.65 4.91
N GLU A 21 -12.43 10.27 5.38
CA GLU A 21 -11.66 9.17 4.82
C GLU A 21 -12.03 7.84 5.49
N PRO A 22 -11.97 6.70 4.77
CA PRO A 22 -12.17 5.38 5.35
C PRO A 22 -11.12 5.01 6.41
N TRP A 23 -11.57 4.71 7.64
CA TRP A 23 -10.72 4.23 8.73
C TRP A 23 -11.28 2.97 9.39
N GLY A 24 -10.40 2.17 9.97
CA GLY A 24 -10.78 1.08 10.85
C GLY A 24 -9.65 0.50 11.69
N ILE A 25 -10.04 -0.40 12.59
CA ILE A 25 -9.16 -1.07 13.55
C ILE A 25 -9.54 -2.56 13.57
N LYS A 26 -8.53 -3.42 13.55
CA LYS A 26 -8.66 -4.86 13.78
C LYS A 26 -7.75 -5.32 14.91
N ASP A 27 -8.14 -6.40 15.57
CA ASP A 27 -7.34 -7.05 16.61
C ASP A 27 -6.25 -7.98 16.01
N LYS A 28 -5.49 -8.67 16.87
CA LYS A 28 -4.47 -9.66 16.47
C LYS A 28 -5.00 -10.80 15.60
N SER A 29 -6.30 -11.07 15.66
CA SER A 29 -6.96 -12.13 14.90
C SER A 29 -7.57 -11.60 13.60
N SER A 30 -7.24 -10.36 13.20
CA SER A 30 -7.85 -9.66 12.07
C SER A 30 -9.37 -9.46 12.20
N ARG A 31 -9.91 -9.50 13.41
CA ARG A 31 -11.32 -9.20 13.67
C ARG A 31 -11.51 -7.72 13.84
N PHE A 32 -12.53 -7.16 13.20
CA PHE A 32 -12.84 -5.74 13.33
C PHE A 32 -13.17 -5.39 14.77
N VAL A 33 -12.57 -4.31 15.25
CA VAL A 33 -12.86 -3.69 16.54
C VAL A 33 -13.73 -2.46 16.33
N TYR A 34 -13.44 -1.70 15.28
CA TYR A 34 -14.17 -0.49 14.91
C TYR A 34 -13.91 -0.14 13.44
N GLU A 35 -14.88 0.47 12.77
CA GLU A 35 -14.70 1.15 11.49
C GLU A 35 -15.61 2.37 11.43
N ASN A 36 -15.18 3.42 10.74
CA ASN A 36 -15.97 4.64 10.63
C ASN A 36 -17.02 4.57 9.51
N LYS A 37 -17.90 5.58 9.48
CA LYS A 37 -18.96 5.71 8.48
C LYS A 37 -18.44 5.71 7.04
N ALA A 38 -17.31 6.36 6.79
CA ALA A 38 -16.71 6.43 5.46
C ALA A 38 -16.28 5.03 4.95
N MET A 39 -15.72 4.18 5.81
CA MET A 39 -15.34 2.81 5.45
C MET A 39 -16.55 1.89 5.23
N ALA A 40 -17.62 2.08 6.01
CA ALA A 40 -18.89 1.39 5.77
C ALA A 40 -19.52 1.80 4.42
N MET A 41 -19.51 3.11 4.10
CA MET A 41 -19.99 3.64 2.82
C MET A 41 -19.18 3.16 1.63
N LEU A 42 -17.85 3.11 1.75
CA LEU A 42 -16.96 2.65 0.69
C LEU A 42 -17.30 1.22 0.24
N ARG A 43 -17.63 0.34 1.18
CA ARG A 43 -17.99 -1.06 0.91
C ARG A 43 -19.50 -1.28 0.73
N ASP A 44 -20.29 -0.21 0.80
CA ASP A 44 -21.76 -0.27 0.67
C ASP A 44 -22.39 -1.24 1.68
N LEU A 45 -21.90 -1.22 2.92
CA LEU A 45 -22.45 -2.06 3.97
C LEU A 45 -23.88 -1.63 4.34
N PRO A 46 -24.76 -2.58 4.74
CA PRO A 46 -26.10 -2.24 5.22
C PRO A 46 -26.06 -1.22 6.36
N VAL A 47 -27.03 -0.29 6.37
CA VAL A 47 -27.13 0.71 7.43
C VAL A 47 -27.26 0.00 8.79
N GLY A 48 -26.41 0.37 9.74
CA GLY A 48 -26.38 -0.24 11.08
C GLY A 48 -25.73 -1.62 11.14
N PHE A 49 -25.08 -2.09 10.06
CA PHE A 49 -24.32 -3.33 10.10
C PHE A 49 -23.18 -3.24 11.13
N ASN A 50 -23.21 -4.11 12.14
CA ASN A 50 -22.16 -4.17 13.15
C ASN A 50 -21.00 -5.05 12.67
N VAL A 51 -19.85 -4.42 12.44
CA VAL A 51 -18.61 -5.10 12.04
C VAL A 51 -17.85 -5.71 13.22
N GLU A 52 -18.12 -5.26 14.46
CA GLU A 52 -17.35 -5.67 15.62
C GLU A 52 -17.30 -7.20 15.80
N GLY A 53 -16.09 -7.74 15.97
CA GLY A 53 -15.80 -9.16 16.15
C GLY A 53 -15.78 -9.99 14.86
N ARG A 54 -16.15 -9.41 13.72
CA ARG A 54 -16.21 -10.09 12.42
C ARG A 54 -14.85 -10.10 11.72
N LEU A 55 -14.63 -11.10 10.87
CA LEU A 55 -13.53 -11.16 9.91
C LEU A 55 -13.94 -10.53 8.57
N ASP A 56 -12.98 -10.23 7.70
CA ASP A 56 -13.25 -9.66 6.37
C ASP A 56 -14.24 -10.47 5.51
N ASN A 57 -14.24 -11.80 5.66
CA ASN A 57 -15.13 -12.71 4.93
C ASN A 57 -16.58 -12.72 5.47
N ASP A 58 -16.81 -12.19 6.66
CA ASP A 58 -18.15 -12.06 7.26
C ASP A 58 -18.90 -10.80 6.77
N LEU A 59 -18.22 -9.92 6.01
CA LEU A 59 -18.81 -8.66 5.55
C LEU A 59 -19.57 -8.85 4.23
N PRO A 60 -20.79 -8.30 4.11
CA PRO A 60 -21.64 -8.45 2.93
C PRO A 60 -21.22 -7.52 1.79
N TRP A 61 -20.04 -7.72 1.21
CA TRP A 61 -19.54 -6.95 0.06
C TRP A 61 -18.65 -7.80 -0.86
N ASN A 62 -18.50 -7.37 -2.12
CA ASN A 62 -17.79 -8.15 -3.14
C ASN A 62 -16.30 -8.39 -2.81
N GLY A 63 -15.65 -7.45 -2.12
CA GLY A 63 -14.25 -7.60 -1.73
C GLY A 63 -14.01 -8.66 -0.65
N ALA A 64 -15.06 -9.17 0.02
CA ALA A 64 -14.94 -10.26 1.00
C ALA A 64 -14.32 -11.53 0.40
N ALA A 65 -14.38 -11.71 -0.93
CA ALA A 65 -13.66 -12.77 -1.63
C ALA A 65 -12.13 -12.70 -1.49
N PHE A 66 -11.58 -11.53 -1.15
CA PHE A 66 -10.16 -11.28 -0.93
C PHE A 66 -9.78 -11.21 0.56
N ALA A 67 -10.66 -11.70 1.44
CA ALA A 67 -10.46 -11.68 2.89
C ALA A 67 -9.11 -12.29 3.31
N GLU A 68 -8.68 -13.37 2.66
CA GLU A 68 -7.39 -14.00 2.98
C GLU A 68 -6.21 -13.04 2.75
N GLN A 69 -6.21 -12.31 1.62
CA GLN A 69 -5.18 -11.35 1.27
C GLN A 69 -5.17 -10.18 2.27
N PHE A 70 -6.34 -9.69 2.68
CA PHE A 70 -6.43 -8.63 3.69
C PHE A 70 -5.86 -9.08 5.03
N GLN A 71 -6.12 -10.32 5.45
CA GLN A 71 -5.60 -10.87 6.70
C GLN A 71 -4.09 -11.20 6.61
N ILE A 72 -3.58 -11.63 5.45
CA ILE A 72 -2.13 -11.76 5.21
C ILE A 72 -1.45 -10.39 5.39
N HIS A 73 -2.04 -9.33 4.83
CA HIS A 73 -1.54 -7.98 4.96
C HIS A 73 -1.57 -7.49 6.42
N ASP A 74 -2.63 -7.77 7.17
CA ASP A 74 -2.69 -7.47 8.62
C ASP A 74 -1.54 -8.17 9.37
N ARG A 75 -1.33 -9.46 9.10
CA ARG A 75 -0.24 -10.25 9.72
C ARG A 75 1.14 -9.71 9.36
N ALA A 76 1.36 -9.33 8.11
CA ALA A 76 2.64 -8.78 7.66
C ALA A 76 2.98 -7.46 8.39
N VAL A 77 1.98 -6.59 8.60
CA VAL A 77 2.13 -5.34 9.37
C VAL A 77 2.50 -5.63 10.81
N MET A 78 1.79 -6.56 11.47
CA MET A 78 2.07 -6.92 12.86
C MET A 78 3.43 -7.62 13.04
N GLN A 79 3.85 -8.45 12.08
CA GLN A 79 5.13 -9.18 12.14
C GLN A 79 6.34 -8.27 11.88
N SER A 80 6.22 -7.35 10.92
CA SER A 80 7.28 -6.39 10.61
C SER A 80 7.31 -5.22 11.58
N GLU A 81 6.20 -4.96 12.28
CA GLU A 81 5.95 -3.73 13.03
C GLU A 81 6.20 -2.47 12.19
N GLN A 82 5.96 -2.58 10.88
CA GLN A 82 6.07 -1.48 9.93
C GLN A 82 4.72 -1.18 9.29
N ARG A 83 4.54 0.06 8.85
CA ARG A 83 3.41 0.42 7.99
C ARG A 83 3.57 -0.27 6.64
N ILE A 84 2.53 -0.96 6.18
CA ILE A 84 2.48 -1.57 4.85
C ILE A 84 1.27 -1.02 4.09
N CYS A 85 1.47 -0.60 2.84
CA CYS A 85 0.41 -0.17 1.93
C CYS A 85 0.09 -1.25 0.88
N SER A 86 -1.19 -1.41 0.57
CA SER A 86 -1.71 -2.18 -0.56
C SER A 86 -2.50 -1.27 -1.50
N LEU A 87 -2.65 -1.67 -2.76
CA LEU A 87 -3.64 -1.08 -3.67
C LEU A 87 -4.73 -2.11 -3.91
N GLU A 88 -5.94 -1.74 -3.54
CA GLU A 88 -7.09 -2.65 -3.58
C GLU A 88 -8.10 -2.14 -4.61
N THR A 89 -8.30 -2.93 -5.67
CA THR A 89 -9.17 -2.60 -6.78
C THR A 89 -10.41 -3.48 -6.76
N HIS A 90 -11.55 -2.87 -6.46
CA HIS A 90 -12.83 -3.56 -6.33
C HIS A 90 -13.96 -2.72 -6.92
N LEU A 91 -15.14 -3.31 -7.01
CA LEU A 91 -16.39 -2.60 -7.25
C LEU A 91 -16.85 -1.98 -5.92
N TYR A 92 -16.61 -0.69 -5.74
CA TYR A 92 -16.90 0.04 -4.51
C TYR A 92 -18.21 0.82 -4.59
N GLY A 93 -18.75 1.13 -3.41
CA GLY A 93 -19.96 1.93 -3.23
C GLY A 93 -21.24 1.28 -3.76
N LYS A 94 -22.34 2.01 -3.60
CA LYS A 94 -23.67 1.59 -4.08
C LYS A 94 -23.74 1.47 -5.60
N GLU A 95 -23.02 2.34 -6.30
CA GLU A 95 -22.96 2.38 -7.76
C GLU A 95 -22.07 1.27 -8.36
N LYS A 96 -21.37 0.49 -7.51
CA LYS A 96 -20.48 -0.60 -7.93
C LYS A 96 -19.44 -0.12 -8.95
N LEU A 97 -18.81 1.02 -8.67
CA LEU A 97 -17.78 1.58 -9.53
C LEU A 97 -16.48 0.82 -9.33
N LEU A 98 -15.86 0.37 -10.42
CA LEU A 98 -14.50 -0.15 -10.39
C LEU A 98 -13.56 0.99 -10.02
N SER A 99 -12.94 0.90 -8.86
CA SER A 99 -12.04 1.93 -8.34
C SER A 99 -10.93 1.28 -7.54
N SER A 100 -9.78 1.97 -7.48
CA SER A 100 -8.63 1.53 -6.71
C SER A 100 -8.44 2.46 -5.51
N TYR A 101 -8.11 1.90 -4.36
CA TYR A 101 -7.82 2.63 -3.13
C TYR A 101 -6.49 2.14 -2.57
N PHE A 102 -5.68 3.06 -2.08
CA PHE A 102 -4.53 2.73 -1.26
C PHE A 102 -5.02 2.42 0.14
N PHE A 103 -4.66 1.26 0.67
CA PHE A 103 -4.95 0.82 2.03
C PHE A 103 -3.65 0.78 2.82
N GLU A 104 -3.49 1.76 3.69
CA GLU A 104 -2.35 1.86 4.59
C GLU A 104 -2.70 1.20 5.91
N LYS A 105 -1.88 0.27 6.37
CA LYS A 105 -2.04 -0.40 7.66
C LYS A 105 -0.83 -0.14 8.53
N PHE A 106 -1.08 0.22 9.77
CA PHE A 106 -0.06 0.50 10.79
C PHE A 106 -0.23 -0.48 11.95
N PRO A 107 0.86 -0.92 12.60
CA PRO A 107 0.76 -1.67 13.84
C PRO A 107 0.04 -0.83 14.90
N PHE A 108 -0.94 -1.43 15.58
CA PHE A 108 -1.72 -0.79 16.62
C PHE A 108 -1.28 -1.28 17.99
N TYR A 109 -0.90 -0.36 18.89
CA TYR A 109 -0.29 -0.69 20.18
C TYR A 109 -1.22 -0.38 21.36
N ASN A 110 -1.09 -1.17 22.42
CA ASN A 110 -1.73 -0.88 23.72
C ASN A 110 -0.83 0.03 24.59
N GLU A 111 -1.29 0.32 25.81
CA GLU A 111 -0.56 1.14 26.80
C GLU A 111 0.80 0.53 27.22
N ASP A 112 0.96 -0.78 27.08
CA ASP A 112 2.21 -1.52 27.37
C ASP A 112 3.17 -1.59 26.16
N ASN A 113 2.90 -0.82 25.08
CA ASN A 113 3.64 -0.86 23.81
C ASN A 113 3.67 -2.24 23.14
N GLN A 114 2.67 -3.08 23.38
CA GLN A 114 2.52 -4.35 22.68
C GLN A 114 1.64 -4.15 21.45
N CYS A 115 2.11 -4.62 20.28
CA CYS A 115 1.29 -4.65 19.08
C CYS A 115 0.08 -5.57 19.34
N VAL A 116 -1.14 -5.03 19.26
CA VAL A 116 -2.44 -5.66 19.58
C VAL A 116 -3.37 -5.78 18.37
N GLY A 117 -2.90 -5.37 17.20
CA GLY A 117 -3.68 -5.43 15.96
C GLY A 117 -3.16 -4.46 14.93
N VAL A 118 -4.06 -3.99 14.07
CA VAL A 118 -3.76 -2.98 13.05
C VAL A 118 -4.79 -1.86 13.08
N ILE A 119 -4.32 -0.65 12.83
CA ILE A 119 -5.14 0.51 12.46
C ILE A 119 -4.91 0.74 10.98
N PHE A 120 -5.97 0.96 10.22
CA PHE A 120 -5.89 1.14 8.79
C PHE A 120 -6.67 2.33 8.28
N HIS A 121 -6.19 2.85 7.17
CA HIS A 121 -6.69 4.02 6.47
C HIS A 121 -6.74 3.73 4.99
N ALA A 122 -7.81 4.15 4.31
CA ALA A 122 -7.88 4.07 2.86
C ALA A 122 -8.08 5.43 2.19
N TRP A 123 -7.42 5.66 1.07
CA TRP A 123 -7.64 6.84 0.24
C TRP A 123 -7.69 6.46 -1.24
N LYS A 124 -8.52 7.17 -2.00
CA LYS A 124 -8.80 6.80 -3.40
C LYS A 124 -7.54 7.02 -4.24
N ALA A 125 -7.13 6.00 -4.99
CA ALA A 125 -6.09 6.14 -5.99
C ALA A 125 -6.69 6.81 -7.23
N GLU A 126 -6.16 7.98 -7.60
CA GLU A 126 -6.61 8.66 -8.81
C GLU A 126 -6.19 7.85 -10.04
N ALA A 127 -7.14 7.47 -10.91
CA ALA A 127 -6.92 6.55 -12.03
C ALA A 127 -5.78 6.98 -12.98
N PHE A 128 -5.56 8.29 -13.14
CA PHE A 128 -4.47 8.84 -13.95
C PHE A 128 -3.08 8.64 -13.33
N SER A 129 -2.98 8.56 -12.00
CA SER A 129 -1.69 8.48 -11.30
C SER A 129 -1.00 7.14 -11.55
N LEU A 130 -1.74 6.03 -11.53
CA LEU A 130 -1.18 4.69 -11.61
C LEU A 130 -1.13 4.13 -13.03
N THR A 131 -2.15 4.37 -13.86
CA THR A 131 -2.15 3.90 -15.26
C THR A 131 -0.99 4.48 -16.07
N ARG A 132 -0.48 5.66 -15.69
CA ARG A 132 0.72 6.27 -16.28
C ARG A 132 1.98 5.43 -16.08
N PHE A 133 2.11 4.72 -14.94
CA PHE A 133 3.27 3.88 -14.67
C PHE A 133 3.27 2.56 -15.44
N PHE A 134 2.11 2.14 -15.93
CA PHE A 134 1.92 0.86 -16.60
C PHE A 134 1.37 1.03 -18.03
N TYR A 135 1.66 2.17 -18.67
CA TYR A 135 1.33 2.44 -20.08
C TYR A 135 -0.14 2.18 -20.43
N GLY A 136 -1.06 2.54 -19.53
CA GLY A 136 -2.49 2.36 -19.70
C GLY A 136 -3.03 0.97 -19.35
N LYS A 137 -2.17 0.02 -18.96
CA LYS A 137 -2.56 -1.34 -18.57
C LYS A 137 -2.12 -1.63 -17.13
N LEU A 138 -3.02 -1.41 -16.17
CA LEU A 138 -2.77 -1.78 -14.78
C LEU A 138 -2.53 -3.30 -14.67
N PRO A 139 -1.43 -3.74 -14.03
CA PRO A 139 -1.21 -5.16 -13.75
C PRO A 139 -2.24 -5.66 -12.73
N ALA A 140 -2.35 -6.99 -12.62
CA ALA A 140 -3.26 -7.62 -11.66
C ALA A 140 -2.90 -7.34 -10.19
N SER A 141 -1.62 -7.07 -9.92
CA SER A 141 -1.10 -6.69 -8.61
C SER A 141 -0.01 -5.62 -8.74
N ILE A 142 0.10 -4.76 -7.73
CA ILE A 142 1.14 -3.75 -7.59
C ILE A 142 1.75 -3.90 -6.20
N MET A 143 3.08 -3.87 -6.12
CA MET A 143 3.82 -3.94 -4.87
C MET A 143 4.21 -2.53 -4.41
N PHE A 144 3.96 -2.20 -3.14
CA PHE A 144 4.37 -0.93 -2.54
C PHE A 144 5.49 -1.07 -1.52
N GLN A 145 5.83 -2.32 -1.17
CA GLN A 145 7.00 -2.64 -0.38
C GLN A 145 8.13 -3.10 -1.28
N PRO A 146 9.40 -2.76 -0.94
CA PRO A 146 10.57 -3.32 -1.61
C PRO A 146 10.43 -4.84 -1.73
N PRO A 147 10.46 -5.41 -2.96
CA PRO A 147 10.30 -6.85 -3.14
C PRO A 147 11.52 -7.64 -2.67
N SER A 148 12.62 -6.97 -2.32
CA SER A 148 13.84 -7.57 -1.81
C SER A 148 14.69 -6.55 -1.02
N GLU A 149 15.40 -7.05 -0.01
CA GLU A 149 16.43 -6.32 0.76
C GLU A 149 17.74 -6.12 -0.01
N LEU A 150 17.86 -6.68 -1.23
CA LEU A 150 19.06 -6.57 -2.06
C LEU A 150 19.43 -5.12 -2.38
N PHE A 151 18.42 -4.27 -2.58
CA PHE A 151 18.58 -2.87 -2.92
C PHE A 151 18.14 -1.98 -1.78
N THR A 152 18.91 -0.91 -1.56
CA THR A 152 18.51 0.15 -0.64
C THR A 152 17.29 0.89 -1.19
N GLN A 153 16.54 1.57 -0.32
CA GLN A 153 15.41 2.40 -0.76
C GLN A 153 15.79 3.36 -1.90
N ARG A 154 17.00 3.93 -1.85
CA ARG A 154 17.47 4.88 -2.87
C ARG A 154 17.87 4.22 -4.20
N GLU A 155 18.27 2.95 -4.18
CA GLU A 155 18.50 2.19 -5.40
C GLU A 155 17.17 1.74 -6.00
N TRP A 156 16.21 1.31 -5.18
CA TRP A 156 14.84 1.02 -5.60
C TRP A 156 14.16 2.18 -6.31
N ASP A 157 14.35 3.38 -5.78
CA ASP A 157 13.94 4.63 -6.37
C ASP A 157 14.51 4.87 -7.78
N VAL A 158 15.78 4.53 -7.99
CA VAL A 158 16.46 4.68 -9.28
C VAL A 158 16.01 3.59 -10.25
N ILE A 159 15.88 2.35 -9.79
CA ILE A 159 15.37 1.21 -10.58
C ILE A 159 13.98 1.52 -11.11
N PHE A 160 13.07 1.97 -10.24
CA PHE A 160 11.71 2.32 -10.64
C PHE A 160 11.70 3.38 -11.75
N LEU A 161 12.39 4.51 -11.56
CA LEU A 161 12.43 5.57 -12.57
C LEU A 161 13.11 5.12 -13.88
N PHE A 162 14.12 4.25 -13.79
CA PHE A 162 14.74 3.64 -14.96
C PHE A 162 13.74 2.78 -15.76
N LEU A 163 12.93 1.96 -15.10
CA LEU A 163 11.89 1.14 -15.75
C LEU A 163 10.79 2.00 -16.40
N GLN A 164 10.52 3.18 -15.82
CA GLN A 164 9.66 4.22 -16.39
C GLN A 164 10.32 4.99 -17.55
N LYS A 165 11.48 4.53 -18.05
CA LYS A 165 12.24 5.06 -19.19
C LYS A 165 12.77 6.49 -18.99
N TYR A 166 12.99 6.90 -17.74
CA TYR A 166 13.66 8.16 -17.44
C TYR A 166 15.17 8.04 -17.68
N THR A 167 15.76 9.07 -18.30
CA THR A 167 17.23 9.20 -18.43
C THR A 167 17.87 9.59 -17.09
N SER A 168 19.16 9.31 -16.89
CA SER A 168 19.89 9.68 -15.65
C SER A 168 19.75 11.16 -15.27
N LYS A 169 19.65 12.05 -16.27
CA LYS A 169 19.41 13.48 -16.05
C LYS A 169 18.01 13.75 -15.51
N GLN A 170 16.97 13.11 -16.07
CA GLN A 170 15.60 13.26 -15.58
C GLN A 170 15.45 12.63 -14.19
N ILE A 171 16.04 11.45 -13.96
CA ILE A 171 16.08 10.80 -12.63
C ILE A 171 16.72 11.75 -11.61
N GLY A 172 17.85 12.37 -11.94
CA GLY A 172 18.51 13.35 -11.06
C GLY A 172 17.59 14.51 -10.67
N ARG A 173 16.82 15.06 -11.62
CA ARG A 173 15.84 16.13 -11.35
C ARG A 173 14.70 15.69 -10.44
N VAL A 174 14.15 14.50 -10.67
CA VAL A 174 13.06 13.91 -9.87
C VAL A 174 13.56 13.66 -8.44
N LEU A 175 14.74 13.07 -8.29
CA LEU A 175 15.33 12.71 -7.00
C LEU A 175 16.06 13.85 -6.28
N ASN A 176 16.20 15.01 -6.92
CA ASN A 176 16.99 16.15 -6.44
C ASN A 176 18.46 15.79 -6.14
N ILE A 177 19.11 15.08 -7.08
CA ILE A 177 20.52 14.69 -7.02
C ILE A 177 21.19 14.90 -8.40
N SER A 178 22.51 14.86 -8.46
CA SER A 178 23.22 14.98 -9.75
C SER A 178 23.04 13.72 -10.61
N TYR A 179 23.07 13.88 -11.94
CA TYR A 179 23.02 12.73 -12.86
C TYR A 179 24.20 11.76 -12.64
N ARG A 180 25.37 12.27 -12.22
CA ARG A 180 26.53 11.45 -11.85
C ARG A 180 26.26 10.58 -10.63
N THR A 181 25.50 11.09 -9.66
CA THR A 181 25.05 10.32 -8.49
C THR A 181 24.10 9.20 -8.93
N VAL A 182 23.21 9.46 -9.90
CA VAL A 182 22.34 8.42 -10.48
C VAL A 182 23.18 7.34 -11.18
N GLU A 183 24.16 7.72 -11.99
CA GLU A 183 25.07 6.77 -12.65
C GLU A 183 25.84 5.92 -11.63
N ALA A 184 26.29 6.51 -10.52
CA ALA A 184 26.91 5.77 -9.43
C ALA A 184 25.96 4.77 -8.76
N HIS A 185 24.68 5.11 -8.58
CA HIS A 185 23.67 4.16 -8.10
C HIS A 185 23.46 3.02 -9.10
N MET A 186 23.34 3.32 -10.39
CA MET A 186 23.18 2.32 -11.46
C MET A 186 24.35 1.33 -11.48
N LEU A 187 25.59 1.81 -11.37
CA LEU A 187 26.77 0.94 -11.29
C LEU A 187 26.77 0.02 -10.07
N ARG A 188 26.29 0.50 -8.91
CA ARG A 188 26.14 -0.34 -7.70
C ARG A 188 25.06 -1.39 -7.88
N ILE A 189 23.92 -1.00 -8.45
CA ILE A 189 22.82 -1.93 -8.80
C ILE A 189 23.37 -3.02 -9.71
N TYR A 190 24.05 -2.67 -10.79
CA TYR A 190 24.64 -3.62 -11.74
C TYR A 190 25.61 -4.59 -11.05
N LYS A 191 26.49 -4.07 -10.19
CA LYS A 191 27.41 -4.90 -9.41
C LYS A 191 26.70 -5.88 -8.47
N LYS A 192 25.59 -5.47 -7.85
CA LYS A 192 24.82 -6.31 -6.91
C LYS A 192 24.18 -7.53 -7.57
N ILE A 193 23.74 -7.40 -8.83
CA ILE A 193 23.08 -8.48 -9.58
C ILE A 193 23.96 -9.08 -10.69
N GLY A 194 25.23 -8.68 -10.78
CA GLY A 194 26.19 -9.26 -11.72
C GLY A 194 25.92 -8.95 -13.19
N ILE A 195 25.30 -7.81 -13.51
CA ILE A 195 25.00 -7.39 -14.88
C ILE A 195 25.86 -6.20 -15.31
N ASN A 196 25.80 -5.84 -16.59
CA ASN A 196 26.62 -4.75 -17.16
C ASN A 196 25.85 -3.75 -18.05
N SER A 197 24.54 -3.91 -18.21
CA SER A 197 23.75 -3.04 -19.09
C SER A 197 22.35 -2.76 -18.56
N GLY A 198 21.75 -1.66 -19.02
CA GLY A 198 20.37 -1.31 -18.71
C GLY A 198 19.36 -2.32 -19.25
N GLN A 199 19.63 -2.93 -20.41
CA GLN A 199 18.77 -3.98 -20.96
C GLN A 199 18.71 -5.19 -20.02
N GLN A 200 19.85 -5.64 -19.52
CA GLN A 200 19.88 -6.73 -18.54
C GLN A 200 19.19 -6.37 -17.22
N LEU A 201 19.23 -5.10 -16.81
CA LEU A 201 18.48 -4.65 -15.62
C LEU A 201 16.98 -4.76 -15.86
N ASP A 202 16.51 -4.32 -17.02
CA ASP A 202 15.10 -4.39 -17.41
C ASP A 202 14.61 -5.85 -17.47
N GLU A 203 15.39 -6.74 -18.09
CA GLU A 203 15.12 -8.18 -18.12
C GLU A 203 15.11 -8.80 -16.72
N TYR A 204 16.11 -8.49 -15.89
CA TYR A 204 16.20 -8.97 -14.52
C TYR A 204 14.99 -8.52 -13.69
N CYS A 205 14.58 -7.27 -13.80
CA CYS A 205 13.42 -6.77 -13.06
C CYS A 205 12.15 -7.51 -13.46
N ARG A 206 11.88 -7.70 -14.76
CA ARG A 206 10.69 -8.43 -15.24
C ARG A 206 10.68 -9.90 -14.80
N LEU A 207 11.84 -10.57 -14.78
CA LEU A 207 11.95 -11.97 -14.34
C LEU A 207 11.72 -12.16 -12.84
N ASN A 208 11.85 -11.09 -12.05
CA ASN A 208 11.66 -11.10 -10.59
C ASN A 208 10.44 -10.28 -10.16
N ASP A 209 9.55 -9.91 -11.09
CA ASP A 209 8.37 -9.07 -10.86
C ASP A 209 8.67 -7.68 -10.24
N PHE A 210 9.92 -7.21 -10.31
CA PHE A 210 10.33 -5.92 -9.73
C PHE A 210 9.77 -4.72 -10.50
N ASP A 211 9.28 -4.92 -11.72
CA ASP A 211 8.53 -3.93 -12.49
C ASP A 211 7.11 -3.69 -11.97
N LEU A 212 6.59 -4.57 -11.12
CA LEU A 212 5.33 -4.37 -10.39
C LEU A 212 5.50 -3.53 -9.13
N TYR A 213 6.74 -3.20 -8.74
CA TYR A 213 7.02 -2.37 -7.56
C TYR A 213 6.90 -0.87 -7.88
N VAL A 214 6.11 -0.15 -7.08
CA VAL A 214 5.94 1.29 -7.16
C VAL A 214 6.30 1.92 -5.81
N PRO A 215 7.39 2.71 -5.73
CA PRO A 215 7.74 3.41 -4.50
C PRO A 215 6.69 4.45 -4.12
N GLU A 216 6.18 4.36 -2.90
CA GLU A 216 5.00 5.11 -2.47
C GLU A 216 5.12 6.64 -2.55
N ARG A 217 6.34 7.16 -2.39
CA ARG A 217 6.60 8.61 -2.50
C ARG A 217 6.29 9.19 -3.89
N PHE A 218 6.13 8.35 -4.91
CA PHE A 218 5.70 8.77 -6.25
C PHE A 218 4.18 8.79 -6.41
N LEU A 219 3.43 8.27 -5.44
CA LEU A 219 1.96 8.15 -5.47
C LEU A 219 1.24 9.38 -4.90
N LYS A 220 1.93 10.19 -4.09
CA LYS A 220 1.32 11.34 -3.40
C LYS A 220 1.06 12.50 -4.38
N PRO A 221 -0.10 13.18 -4.27
CA PRO A 221 -0.34 14.44 -4.98
C PRO A 221 0.81 15.43 -4.76
N GLY A 222 1.32 16.03 -5.83
CA GLY A 222 2.48 16.93 -5.80
C GLY A 222 3.85 16.26 -5.93
N SER A 223 3.91 14.93 -6.12
CA SER A 223 5.16 14.27 -6.50
C SER A 223 5.62 14.82 -7.87
N LYS A 224 6.93 15.02 -8.06
CA LYS A 224 7.52 15.50 -9.34
C LYS A 224 7.25 14.58 -10.55
N MET A 225 6.63 13.41 -10.32
CA MET A 225 6.18 12.46 -11.34
C MET A 225 4.72 12.69 -11.76
N LEU A 226 3.93 13.33 -10.91
CA LEU A 226 2.51 13.63 -11.13
C LEU A 226 2.24 15.08 -11.54
N ILE A 227 3.28 15.92 -11.62
CA ILE A 227 3.26 17.30 -12.16
C ILE A 227 3.79 17.29 -13.59
#